data_AF-A0A9P7P1L4-F1
#
_entry.id   AF-A0A9P7P1L4-F1
#
_cell.length_a   1.000
_cell.length_b   1.000
_cell.length_c   1.000
_cell.angle_alpha   90.00
_cell.angle_beta   90.00
_cell.angle_gamma   90.00
#
_symmetry.space_group_name_H-M   'P 1'
#
loop_
_entity.id
_entity.type
_entity.pdbx_description
1 polymer ?
#
loop_
_entity_poly.entity_id
_entity_poly.type
_entity_poly.pdbx_seq_one_letter_code
_entity_poly.pdbx_strand_id
1 'polypeptide(L)'
;MVFIVPIFMIFPPIPVETGDALRQTHRKLGRTTHRSRLPSRPTPEQEPQQAKIPHIKSLFIYPIKSCRGVELDRSKVLPSGLEHDRLFTFAQLKPVAGQSDRWECLTQRQLPLLANVKVDVWLPDPFKKSRQLGHSDARFLVVRFPWQAPGWRGTMHFLTAKLSRGLSASPEKQFILPLDFPSQEEIKARTYDFSHVKIWEDVVQVLNMSAELPPQLAMYLGAKHQLALFRSDPSSRRQVFRNIAAPEDTLGHESVVDFQDGFPIHLLNLSSIQALESLIRKDKSIQSLDPRRFRGNIIVSGLPEYDEDDWKSVRFRRSGMPEESSVFTVTCRTVRCKLPNVDPATGVRHSVEPDRSLRKYRQIDDGAPRMGCLGMQLCPVFPNTDTPEQLESYVEAGMDVEVLKRGPHRHPG
;
A
#
# COMPACT_ATOMS: atom_id res chain seq x y z
N MET A 1 -14.11 9.24 -63.01
CA MET A 1 -14.88 9.29 -61.75
C MET A 1 -14.14 8.50 -60.70
N VAL A 2 -13.39 9.17 -59.81
CA VAL A 2 -12.71 8.54 -58.69
C VAL A 2 -13.64 8.64 -57.48
N PHE A 3 -14.08 7.50 -56.96
CA PHE A 3 -14.90 7.40 -55.76
C PHE A 3 -14.10 7.92 -54.55
N ILE A 4 -14.51 9.06 -53.99
CA ILE A 4 -14.11 9.48 -52.65
C ILE A 4 -15.01 8.72 -51.68
N VAL A 5 -14.48 7.67 -51.07
CA VAL A 5 -15.10 7.04 -49.89
C VAL A 5 -14.98 8.05 -48.74
N PRO A 6 -16.08 8.49 -48.12
CA PRO A 6 -15.99 9.28 -46.90
C PRO A 6 -15.46 8.34 -45.81
N ILE A 7 -14.20 8.52 -45.41
CA ILE A 7 -13.68 7.92 -44.20
C ILE A 7 -14.45 8.56 -43.04
N PHE A 8 -15.56 7.93 -42.66
CA PHE A 8 -16.16 8.16 -41.35
C PHE A 8 -15.04 7.95 -40.32
N MET A 9 -14.76 8.98 -39.51
CA MET A 9 -13.99 8.83 -38.29
C MET A 9 -14.77 7.89 -37.34
N ILE A 10 -14.61 6.57 -37.52
CA ILE A 10 -15.31 5.52 -36.77
C ILE A 10 -14.77 5.37 -35.35
N PHE A 11 -13.68 6.07 -35.00
CA PHE A 11 -13.13 6.05 -33.64
C PHE A 11 -13.25 7.44 -33.00
N PRO A 12 -13.93 7.58 -31.84
CA PRO A 12 -13.80 8.79 -31.05
C PRO A 12 -12.30 8.98 -30.73
N PRO A 13 -11.78 10.22 -30.72
CA PRO A 13 -10.38 10.46 -30.40
C PRO A 13 -10.09 9.81 -29.05
N ILE A 14 -9.20 8.82 -29.03
CA ILE A 14 -8.79 8.17 -27.78
C ILE A 14 -8.12 9.27 -26.95
N PRO A 15 -8.71 9.70 -25.83
CA PRO A 15 -8.11 10.75 -25.04
C PRO A 15 -6.77 10.23 -24.51
N VAL A 16 -5.70 11.01 -24.71
CA VAL A 16 -4.38 10.68 -24.17
C VAL A 16 -4.49 10.61 -22.65
N GLU A 17 -4.21 9.45 -22.06
CA GLU A 17 -4.24 9.34 -20.61
C GLU A 17 -3.06 10.13 -20.02
N THR A 18 -3.25 10.75 -18.86
CA THR A 18 -2.15 11.40 -18.10
C THR A 18 -0.93 10.48 -17.96
N GLY A 19 -1.14 9.17 -17.76
CA GLY A 19 -0.06 8.20 -17.72
C GLY A 19 0.74 8.12 -19.03
N ASP A 20 0.11 8.30 -20.19
CA ASP A 20 0.78 8.29 -21.49
C ASP A 20 1.66 9.54 -21.68
N ALA A 21 1.20 10.70 -21.20
CA ALA A 21 2.02 11.90 -21.15
C ALA A 21 3.23 11.73 -20.23
N LEU A 22 3.02 11.20 -19.01
CA LEU A 22 4.10 10.95 -18.06
C LEU A 22 5.12 9.92 -18.57
N ARG A 23 4.72 8.91 -19.37
CA ARG A 23 5.66 7.93 -19.94
C ARG A 23 6.77 8.56 -20.79
N GLN A 24 6.56 9.76 -21.32
CA GLN A 24 7.53 10.46 -22.16
C GLN A 24 8.69 11.07 -21.36
N THR A 25 8.51 11.31 -20.05
CA THR A 25 9.48 11.99 -19.17
C THR A 25 9.78 11.23 -17.89
N HIS A 26 8.89 10.32 -17.47
CA HIS A 26 8.94 9.60 -16.20
C HIS A 26 8.96 8.09 -16.41
N ARG A 27 9.40 7.40 -15.36
CA ARG A 27 9.26 5.95 -15.19
C ARG A 27 8.24 5.69 -14.09
N LYS A 28 7.31 4.78 -14.38
CA LYS A 28 6.40 4.25 -13.37
C LYS A 28 7.18 3.33 -12.43
N LEU A 29 7.18 3.65 -11.14
CA LEU A 29 7.71 2.80 -10.09
C LEU A 29 6.79 1.57 -9.94
N GLY A 30 7.42 0.42 -9.72
CA GLY A 30 6.75 -0.86 -9.66
C GLY A 30 7.55 -1.92 -10.39
N ARG A 31 6.88 -3.03 -10.67
CA ARG A 31 7.52 -4.16 -11.34
C ARG A 31 7.80 -3.90 -12.81
N THR A 32 8.94 -4.43 -13.25
CA THR A 32 9.31 -4.53 -14.67
C THR A 32 8.36 -5.44 -15.46
N THR A 33 7.75 -6.43 -14.79
CA THR A 33 6.85 -7.41 -15.40
C THR A 33 5.40 -7.19 -14.98
N HIS A 34 4.47 -7.35 -15.92
CA HIS A 34 3.03 -7.08 -15.70
C HIS A 34 2.30 -8.13 -14.82
N ARG A 35 2.86 -9.33 -14.62
CA ARG A 35 2.24 -10.43 -13.84
C ARG A 35 2.74 -10.44 -12.40
N SER A 36 1.84 -10.42 -11.40
CA SER A 36 2.17 -10.48 -9.95
C SER A 36 3.07 -11.68 -9.59
N ARG A 37 3.96 -11.52 -8.59
CA ARG A 37 4.80 -12.62 -8.05
C ARG A 37 3.97 -13.50 -7.13
N LEU A 38 2.86 -12.96 -6.63
CA LEU A 38 1.88 -13.73 -5.89
C LEU A 38 1.05 -14.58 -6.86
N PRO A 39 0.79 -15.86 -6.51
CA PRO A 39 -0.08 -16.70 -7.32
C PRO A 39 -1.50 -16.12 -7.36
N SER A 40 -2.10 -16.09 -8.54
CA SER A 40 -3.50 -15.68 -8.74
C SER A 40 -4.50 -16.71 -8.18
N ARG A 41 -4.06 -17.97 -8.03
CA ARG A 41 -4.76 -19.08 -7.38
C ARG A 41 -3.71 -20.13 -6.98
N PRO A 42 -3.84 -20.83 -5.84
CA PRO A 42 -3.06 -22.03 -5.61
C PRO A 42 -3.49 -23.09 -6.64
N THR A 43 -2.57 -23.55 -7.49
CA THR A 43 -2.81 -24.74 -8.33
C THR A 43 -2.66 -25.98 -7.45
N PRO A 44 -3.52 -27.00 -7.56
CA PRO A 44 -3.40 -28.24 -6.77
C PRO A 44 -2.08 -29.00 -7.00
N GLU A 45 -1.36 -28.70 -8.09
CA GLU A 45 -0.10 -29.34 -8.50
C GLU A 45 1.15 -28.59 -8.03
N GLN A 46 1.17 -28.03 -6.83
CA GLN A 46 2.46 -27.64 -6.25
C GLN A 46 3.20 -28.91 -5.82
N GLU A 47 4.11 -29.34 -6.70
CA GLU A 47 5.13 -30.38 -6.50
C GLU A 47 5.72 -30.39 -5.08
N PRO A 48 6.17 -31.57 -4.59
CA PRO A 48 6.66 -31.74 -3.22
C PRO A 48 7.64 -30.64 -2.82
N GLN A 49 7.53 -30.17 -1.57
CA GLN A 49 8.45 -29.22 -0.93
C GLN A 49 9.90 -29.73 -0.96
N GLN A 50 10.59 -29.59 -2.09
CA GLN A 50 12.03 -29.37 -2.06
C GLN A 50 12.25 -28.10 -1.24
N ALA A 51 13.17 -28.15 -0.27
CA ALA A 51 13.49 -27.05 0.62
C ALA A 51 13.90 -25.81 -0.19
N LYS A 52 12.91 -24.98 -0.54
CA LYS A 52 13.16 -23.70 -1.23
C LYS A 52 13.86 -22.81 -0.24
N ILE A 53 14.99 -22.25 -0.65
CA ILE A 53 15.74 -21.27 0.12
C ILE A 53 14.76 -20.15 0.55
N PRO A 54 14.65 -19.85 1.85
CA PRO A 54 13.83 -18.74 2.34
C PRO A 54 14.20 -17.44 1.64
N HIS A 55 13.23 -16.76 1.04
CA HIS A 55 13.48 -15.51 0.31
C HIS A 55 12.29 -14.55 0.35
N ILE A 56 12.54 -13.27 0.07
CA ILE A 56 11.50 -12.28 -0.20
C ILE A 56 10.80 -12.63 -1.51
N LYS A 57 9.56 -13.10 -1.43
CA LYS A 57 8.73 -13.44 -2.59
C LYS A 57 8.21 -12.19 -3.31
N SER A 58 7.78 -11.19 -2.55
CA SER A 58 7.14 -9.98 -3.09
C SER A 58 7.28 -8.80 -2.14
N LEU A 59 7.36 -7.59 -2.71
CA LEU A 59 7.39 -6.33 -2.00
C LEU A 59 6.19 -5.47 -2.38
N PHE A 60 5.64 -4.73 -1.42
CA PHE A 60 4.51 -3.82 -1.61
C PHE A 60 4.68 -2.52 -0.83
N ILE A 61 4.27 -1.42 -1.45
CA ILE A 61 3.98 -0.15 -0.79
C ILE A 61 2.52 0.23 -1.01
N TYR A 62 1.99 1.08 -0.14
CA TYR A 62 0.64 1.60 -0.15
C TYR A 62 0.70 3.13 -0.02
N PRO A 63 1.06 3.89 -1.07
CA PRO A 63 1.34 5.32 -0.96
C PRO A 63 0.18 6.13 -0.37
N ILE A 64 -1.05 5.70 -0.65
CA ILE A 64 -2.25 6.17 0.05
C ILE A 64 -2.77 5.05 0.95
N LYS A 65 -2.89 5.33 2.24
CA LYS A 65 -3.45 4.42 3.24
C LYS A 65 -4.80 3.90 2.74
N SER A 66 -5.01 2.59 2.91
CA SER A 66 -6.24 1.88 2.55
C SER A 66 -6.50 1.72 1.04
N CYS A 67 -5.75 2.40 0.17
CA CYS A 67 -5.83 2.18 -1.27
C CYS A 67 -5.10 0.90 -1.71
N ARG A 68 -5.21 0.58 -3.00
CA ARG A 68 -4.53 -0.58 -3.60
C ARG A 68 -3.01 -0.39 -3.52
N GLY A 69 -2.32 -1.47 -3.13
CA GLY A 69 -0.85 -1.48 -3.07
C GLY A 69 -0.19 -1.54 -4.44
N VAL A 70 1.03 -1.03 -4.50
CA VAL A 70 1.94 -1.12 -5.64
C VAL A 70 2.96 -2.21 -5.35
N GLU A 71 3.00 -3.23 -6.19
CA GLU A 71 4.02 -4.28 -6.10
C GLU A 71 5.34 -3.76 -6.67
N LEU A 72 6.45 -4.00 -5.97
CA LEU A 72 7.77 -3.50 -6.30
C LEU A 72 8.76 -4.65 -6.59
N ASP A 73 9.76 -4.37 -7.42
CA ASP A 73 10.93 -5.26 -7.55
C ASP A 73 11.96 -4.95 -6.44
N ARG A 74 12.20 -3.67 -6.15
CA ARG A 74 13.11 -3.16 -5.12
C ARG A 74 12.50 -1.94 -4.44
N SER A 75 12.85 -1.71 -3.18
CA SER A 75 12.45 -0.51 -2.43
C SER A 75 13.58 -0.05 -1.51
N LYS A 76 13.76 1.26 -1.39
CA LYS A 76 14.61 1.86 -0.36
C LYS A 76 13.91 1.73 0.99
N VAL A 77 14.68 1.41 2.01
CA VAL A 77 14.27 1.30 3.40
C VAL A 77 14.80 2.52 4.14
N LEU A 78 13.91 3.21 4.84
CA LEU A 78 14.13 4.41 5.63
C LEU A 78 13.71 4.14 7.09
N PRO A 79 14.07 5.00 8.06
CA PRO A 79 13.54 4.93 9.43
C PRO A 79 12.02 4.80 9.53
N SER A 80 11.29 5.44 8.61
CA SER A 80 9.81 5.40 8.54
C SER A 80 9.23 4.19 7.80
N GLY A 81 10.07 3.32 7.26
CA GLY A 81 9.67 2.09 6.57
C GLY A 81 10.12 2.07 5.11
N LEU A 82 9.30 1.49 4.22
CA LEU A 82 9.59 1.50 2.79
C LEU A 82 9.32 2.88 2.19
N GLU A 83 10.21 3.36 1.32
CA GLU A 83 10.07 4.65 0.64
C GLU A 83 8.73 4.74 -0.10
N HIS A 84 8.06 5.89 0.06
CA HIS A 84 6.73 6.18 -0.47
C HIS A 84 5.58 5.35 0.11
N ASP A 85 5.77 4.60 1.19
CA ASP A 85 4.68 3.88 1.86
C ASP A 85 3.87 4.81 2.78
N ARG A 86 2.54 4.82 2.60
CA ARG A 86 1.54 5.48 3.48
C ARG A 86 1.83 6.96 3.77
N LEU A 87 2.32 7.70 2.78
CA LEU A 87 2.52 9.15 2.86
C LEU A 87 1.20 9.94 2.86
N PHE A 88 0.12 9.35 2.39
CA PHE A 88 -1.20 9.98 2.30
C PHE A 88 -2.28 9.16 2.98
N THR A 89 -3.35 9.81 3.44
CA THR A 89 -4.58 9.15 3.87
C THR A 89 -5.82 9.93 3.46
N PHE A 90 -6.92 9.22 3.24
CA PHE A 90 -8.23 9.85 3.25
C PHE A 90 -8.72 10.00 4.69
N ALA A 91 -9.50 11.04 4.93
CA ALA A 91 -10.25 11.22 6.18
C ALA A 91 -11.65 11.78 5.88
N GLN A 92 -12.54 11.66 6.85
CA GLN A 92 -13.87 12.26 6.78
C GLN A 92 -14.11 13.20 7.96
N LEU A 93 -14.83 14.27 7.71
CA LEU A 93 -15.24 15.22 8.75
C LEU A 93 -16.43 14.65 9.50
N LYS A 94 -16.22 14.18 10.73
CA LYS A 94 -17.29 13.65 11.56
C LYS A 94 -17.86 14.72 12.49
N PRO A 95 -19.19 14.91 12.51
CA PRO A 95 -19.82 15.72 13.53
C PRO A 95 -19.69 15.04 14.88
N VAL A 96 -19.35 15.83 15.90
CA VAL A 96 -19.25 15.38 17.29
C VAL A 96 -20.26 16.18 18.11
N ALA A 97 -21.19 15.50 18.77
CA ALA A 97 -22.23 16.17 19.55
C ALA A 97 -21.60 17.05 20.64
N GLY A 98 -21.91 18.35 20.61
CA GLY A 98 -21.42 19.33 21.59
C GLY A 98 -19.96 19.77 21.42
N GLN A 99 -19.30 19.43 20.30
CA GLN A 99 -17.93 19.86 19.98
C GLN A 99 -17.81 20.29 18.51
N SER A 100 -16.68 20.88 18.13
CA SER A 100 -16.36 21.11 16.73
C SER A 100 -16.19 19.79 15.98
N ASP A 101 -16.54 19.82 14.70
CA ASP A 101 -16.31 18.68 13.82
C ASP A 101 -14.83 18.30 13.80
N ARG A 102 -14.57 16.99 13.68
CA ARG A 102 -13.20 16.46 13.66
C ARG A 102 -12.94 15.58 12.45
N TRP A 103 -11.75 15.71 11.88
CA TRP A 103 -11.28 14.81 10.85
C TRP A 103 -10.92 13.46 11.46
N GLU A 104 -11.45 12.38 10.91
CA GLU A 104 -11.11 11.00 11.29
C GLU A 104 -10.59 10.24 10.08
N CYS A 105 -9.41 9.62 10.22
CA CYS A 105 -8.78 8.79 9.21
C CYS A 105 -9.71 7.65 8.74
N LEU A 106 -9.82 7.49 7.42
CA LEU A 106 -10.63 6.46 6.78
C LEU A 106 -9.83 5.18 6.50
N THR A 107 -10.47 4.04 6.74
CA THR A 107 -9.95 2.72 6.41
C THR A 107 -10.90 1.92 5.52
N GLN A 108 -10.40 0.83 4.93
CA GLN A 108 -11.24 -0.12 4.19
C GLN A 108 -12.38 -0.73 5.05
N ARG A 109 -12.32 -0.62 6.38
CA ARG A 109 -13.42 -1.04 7.26
C ARG A 109 -14.64 -0.13 7.15
N GLN A 110 -14.41 1.18 6.96
CA GLN A 110 -15.47 2.16 6.75
C GLN A 110 -15.85 2.25 5.27
N LEU A 111 -14.87 2.33 4.37
CA LEU A 111 -15.08 2.45 2.92
C LEU A 111 -14.31 1.34 2.17
N PRO A 112 -14.89 0.14 2.02
CA PRO A 112 -14.22 -1.01 1.38
C PRO A 112 -13.72 -0.75 -0.05
N LEU A 113 -14.42 0.08 -0.81
CA LEU A 113 -14.06 0.45 -2.20
C LEU A 113 -12.74 1.22 -2.32
N LEU A 114 -12.16 1.70 -1.21
CA LEU A 114 -10.78 2.19 -1.20
C LEU A 114 -9.81 1.14 -1.74
N ALA A 115 -10.06 -0.15 -1.53
CA ALA A 115 -9.25 -1.24 -2.06
C ALA A 115 -9.15 -1.25 -3.60
N ASN A 116 -10.11 -0.64 -4.30
CA ASN A 116 -10.11 -0.55 -5.76
C ASN A 116 -9.59 0.79 -6.30
N VAL A 117 -9.28 1.74 -5.43
CA VAL A 117 -8.58 2.97 -5.83
C VAL A 117 -7.12 2.59 -6.12
N LYS A 118 -6.75 2.63 -7.41
CA LYS A 118 -5.42 2.31 -7.91
C LYS A 118 -4.52 3.52 -7.73
N VAL A 119 -3.27 3.27 -7.35
CA VAL A 119 -2.25 4.32 -7.19
C VAL A 119 -1.04 3.89 -8.00
N ASP A 120 -0.54 4.78 -8.84
CA ASP A 120 0.71 4.61 -9.55
C ASP A 120 1.67 5.71 -9.13
N VAL A 121 2.91 5.33 -8.81
CA VAL A 121 3.97 6.28 -8.48
C VAL A 121 4.82 6.52 -9.73
N TRP A 122 5.05 7.77 -10.09
CA TRP A 122 5.81 8.19 -11.26
C TRP A 122 7.01 9.02 -10.82
N LEU A 123 8.20 8.57 -11.22
CA LEU A 123 9.48 9.20 -10.88
C LEU A 123 10.15 9.72 -12.16
N PRO A 124 10.87 10.84 -12.10
CA PRO A 124 11.69 11.32 -13.22
C PRO A 124 12.61 10.22 -13.75
N ASP A 125 12.72 10.12 -15.08
CA ASP A 125 13.63 9.20 -15.73
C ASP A 125 14.74 10.01 -16.42
N PRO A 126 16.00 9.96 -15.94
CA PRO A 126 17.08 10.77 -16.50
C PRO A 126 17.38 10.42 -17.97
N PHE A 127 16.97 9.23 -18.42
CA PHE A 127 17.15 8.79 -19.80
C PHE A 127 16.01 9.20 -20.73
N LYS A 128 14.92 9.78 -20.20
CA LYS A 128 13.78 10.24 -21.01
C LYS A 128 13.74 11.76 -21.09
N LYS A 129 13.73 12.27 -22.32
CA LYS A 129 13.57 13.69 -22.62
C LYS A 129 12.43 13.85 -23.61
N SER A 130 11.34 14.49 -23.19
CA SER A 130 10.28 14.87 -24.13
C SER A 130 10.69 16.15 -24.85
N ARG A 131 10.65 16.14 -26.19
CA ARG A 131 10.92 17.34 -26.99
C ARG A 131 9.90 18.46 -26.76
N GLN A 132 8.70 18.12 -26.31
CA GLN A 132 7.61 19.09 -26.06
C GLN A 132 7.55 19.55 -24.61
N LEU A 133 7.88 18.67 -23.65
CA LEU A 133 7.71 18.94 -22.21
C LEU A 133 9.03 19.22 -21.46
N GLY A 134 10.18 19.06 -22.11
CA GLY A 134 11.49 19.26 -21.47
C GLY A 134 11.86 18.17 -20.46
N HIS A 135 12.68 18.54 -19.47
CA HIS A 135 13.02 17.74 -18.30
C HIS A 135 12.13 18.16 -17.12
N SER A 136 11.64 17.20 -16.34
CA SER A 136 10.84 17.46 -15.15
C SER A 136 11.36 16.60 -14.02
N ASP A 137 11.77 17.23 -12.93
CA ASP A 137 12.25 16.57 -11.71
C ASP A 137 11.13 16.27 -10.72
N ALA A 138 9.90 16.68 -11.04
CA ALA A 138 8.75 16.51 -10.16
C ALA A 138 8.34 15.03 -10.09
N ARG A 139 7.96 14.57 -8.90
CA ARG A 139 7.44 13.22 -8.69
C ARG A 139 5.93 13.26 -8.48
N PHE A 140 5.23 12.27 -9.00
CA PHE A 140 3.76 12.28 -9.00
C PHE A 140 3.14 10.96 -8.57
N LEU A 141 1.99 11.04 -7.90
CA LEU A 141 1.04 9.93 -7.82
C LEU A 141 -0.07 10.13 -8.85
N VAL A 142 -0.36 9.11 -9.65
CA VAL A 142 -1.57 9.05 -10.47
C VAL A 142 -2.56 8.12 -9.79
N VAL A 143 -3.65 8.71 -9.30
CA VAL A 143 -4.71 8.00 -8.58
C VAL A 143 -5.88 7.75 -9.51
N ARG A 144 -6.36 6.50 -9.59
CA ARG A 144 -7.41 6.07 -10.53
C ARG A 144 -8.48 5.28 -9.80
N PHE A 145 -9.74 5.53 -10.16
CA PHE A 145 -10.87 4.78 -9.62
C PHE A 145 -11.93 4.52 -10.71
N PRO A 146 -12.66 3.39 -10.63
CA PRO A 146 -13.77 3.13 -11.52
C PRO A 146 -14.81 4.25 -11.46
N TRP A 147 -15.17 4.81 -12.61
CA TRP A 147 -16.19 5.84 -12.68
C TRP A 147 -16.87 5.85 -14.04
N GLN A 148 -18.20 5.85 -14.02
CA GLN A 148 -19.02 6.02 -15.21
C GLN A 148 -19.88 7.27 -15.02
N ALA A 149 -19.74 8.22 -15.94
CA ALA A 149 -20.61 9.40 -15.95
C ALA A 149 -22.07 9.00 -16.23
N PRO A 150 -23.06 9.70 -15.68
CA PRO A 150 -24.46 9.43 -16.03
C PRO A 150 -24.75 9.80 -17.50
N GLY A 151 -25.75 9.14 -18.08
CA GLY A 151 -26.24 9.41 -19.44
C GLY A 151 -25.35 8.91 -20.58
N TRP A 152 -25.61 9.41 -21.79
CA TRP A 152 -25.03 8.90 -23.05
C TRP A 152 -23.49 9.00 -23.10
N ARG A 153 -22.90 10.03 -22.47
CA ARG A 153 -21.44 10.21 -22.38
C ARG A 153 -20.78 9.05 -21.62
N GLY A 154 -21.44 8.55 -20.57
CA GLY A 154 -20.97 7.38 -19.82
C GLY A 154 -21.00 6.10 -20.63
N THR A 155 -22.05 5.88 -21.41
CA THR A 155 -22.17 4.74 -22.33
C THR A 155 -21.06 4.76 -23.38
N MET A 156 -20.78 5.95 -23.95
CA MET A 156 -19.68 6.11 -24.90
C MET A 156 -18.32 5.79 -24.27
N HIS A 157 -18.03 6.33 -23.07
CA HIS A 157 -16.77 6.03 -22.37
C HIS A 157 -16.61 4.54 -22.02
N PHE A 158 -17.71 3.87 -21.69
CA PHE A 158 -17.71 2.42 -21.43
C PHE A 158 -17.35 1.63 -22.69
N LEU A 159 -17.94 1.98 -23.85
CA LEU A 159 -17.62 1.36 -25.13
C LEU A 159 -16.15 1.61 -25.52
N THR A 160 -15.69 2.86 -25.40
CA THR A 160 -14.28 3.22 -25.68
C THR A 160 -13.32 2.44 -24.79
N ALA A 161 -13.60 2.35 -23.47
CA ALA A 161 -12.76 1.59 -22.56
C ALA A 161 -12.67 0.11 -22.95
N LYS A 162 -13.78 -0.50 -23.40
CA LYS A 162 -13.79 -1.88 -23.87
C LYS A 162 -13.01 -2.08 -25.17
N LEU A 163 -13.11 -1.14 -26.10
CA LEU A 163 -12.39 -1.20 -27.38
C LEU A 163 -10.88 -1.00 -27.18
N SER A 164 -10.46 -0.07 -26.33
CA SER A 164 -9.03 0.26 -26.15
C SER A 164 -8.31 -0.64 -25.15
N ARG A 165 -8.99 -1.08 -24.08
CA ARG A 165 -8.38 -1.82 -22.95
C ARG A 165 -8.95 -3.22 -22.75
N GLY A 166 -9.79 -3.69 -23.68
CA GLY A 166 -10.36 -5.04 -23.69
C GLY A 166 -11.71 -5.17 -22.99
N LEU A 167 -12.39 -6.30 -23.22
CA LEU A 167 -13.79 -6.52 -22.83
C LEU A 167 -14.09 -6.41 -21.32
N SER A 168 -13.08 -6.63 -20.47
CA SER A 168 -13.19 -6.51 -19.01
C SER A 168 -12.90 -5.10 -18.48
N ALA A 169 -12.55 -4.15 -19.34
CA ALA A 169 -12.21 -2.80 -18.92
C ALA A 169 -13.46 -2.00 -18.54
N SER A 170 -13.34 -1.25 -17.44
CA SER A 170 -14.31 -0.25 -17.03
C SER A 170 -13.76 1.16 -17.32
N PRO A 171 -14.63 2.16 -17.51
CA PRO A 171 -14.19 3.55 -17.49
C PRO A 171 -13.61 3.89 -16.11
N GLU A 172 -12.56 4.70 -16.11
CA GLU A 172 -11.85 5.14 -14.90
C GLU A 172 -11.76 6.66 -14.92
N LYS A 173 -11.83 7.29 -13.75
CA LYS A 173 -11.45 8.68 -13.56
C LYS A 173 -10.10 8.73 -12.84
N GLN A 174 -9.30 9.75 -13.15
CA GLN A 174 -7.99 9.93 -12.57
C GLN A 174 -7.71 11.37 -12.14
N PHE A 175 -6.81 11.52 -11.18
CA PHE A 175 -6.26 12.79 -10.72
C PHE A 175 -4.80 12.59 -10.31
N ILE A 176 -4.04 13.68 -10.26
CA ILE A 176 -2.60 13.67 -9.98
C ILE A 176 -2.36 14.32 -8.62
N LEU A 177 -1.44 13.75 -7.83
CA LEU A 177 -0.95 14.37 -6.61
C LEU A 177 0.56 14.58 -6.71
N PRO A 178 1.10 15.70 -6.24
CA PRO A 178 2.54 15.83 -6.06
C PRO A 178 3.01 14.84 -4.99
N LEU A 179 4.09 14.09 -5.27
CA LEU A 179 4.65 13.12 -4.33
C LEU A 179 5.59 13.77 -3.32
N ASP A 180 6.28 14.84 -3.71
CA ASP A 180 7.17 15.60 -2.84
C ASP A 180 6.36 16.48 -1.87
N PHE A 181 6.95 16.86 -0.74
CA PHE A 181 6.28 17.75 0.20
C PHE A 181 6.34 19.18 -0.37
N PRO A 182 5.20 19.87 -0.49
CA PRO A 182 5.15 21.14 -1.19
C PRO A 182 5.91 22.24 -0.44
N SER A 183 6.49 23.18 -1.18
CA SER A 183 7.09 24.39 -0.60
C SER A 183 6.03 25.30 0.01
N GLN A 184 6.44 26.27 0.83
CA GLN A 184 5.52 27.26 1.40
C GLN A 184 4.79 28.09 0.32
N GLU A 185 5.45 28.33 -0.82
CA GLU A 185 4.83 29.02 -1.95
C GLU A 185 3.77 28.15 -2.62
N GLU A 186 4.04 26.85 -2.80
CA GLU A 186 3.09 25.89 -3.36
C GLU A 186 1.89 25.66 -2.44
N ILE A 187 2.10 25.57 -1.13
CA ILE A 187 1.03 25.47 -0.12
C ILE A 187 0.06 26.65 -0.27
N LYS A 188 0.60 27.88 -0.35
CA LYS A 188 -0.23 29.08 -0.55
C LYS A 188 -0.93 29.09 -1.91
N ALA A 189 -0.19 28.80 -2.99
CA ALA A 189 -0.72 28.83 -4.35
C ALA A 189 -1.84 27.81 -4.58
N ARG A 190 -1.75 26.63 -3.95
CA ARG A 190 -2.76 25.56 -4.04
C ARG A 190 -3.82 25.63 -2.94
N THR A 191 -3.76 26.65 -2.08
CA THR A 191 -4.70 26.84 -0.97
C THR A 191 -4.76 25.60 -0.06
N TYR A 192 -3.60 25.01 0.22
CA TYR A 192 -3.48 23.96 1.22
C TYR A 192 -3.42 24.57 2.61
N ASP A 193 -3.94 23.84 3.59
CA ASP A 193 -3.93 24.22 5.00
C ASP A 193 -3.47 23.05 5.87
N PHE A 194 -3.01 23.33 7.08
CA PHE A 194 -2.73 22.28 8.05
C PHE A 194 -3.96 22.08 8.92
N SER A 195 -4.40 20.83 9.06
CA SER A 195 -5.52 20.47 9.94
C SER A 195 -5.13 19.33 10.87
N HIS A 196 -5.82 19.25 12.01
CA HIS A 196 -5.66 18.13 12.93
C HIS A 196 -6.55 16.96 12.51
N VAL A 197 -5.94 15.77 12.38
CA VAL A 197 -6.62 14.53 12.01
C VAL A 197 -6.44 13.49 13.09
N LYS A 198 -7.55 12.89 13.53
CA LYS A 198 -7.54 11.76 14.45
C LYS A 198 -7.16 10.48 13.71
N ILE A 199 -6.06 9.86 14.12
CA ILE A 199 -5.55 8.57 13.64
C ILE A 199 -5.48 7.64 14.86
N TRP A 200 -6.44 6.72 14.97
CA TRP A 200 -6.56 5.87 16.17
C TRP A 200 -6.70 6.72 17.43
N GLU A 201 -5.77 6.62 18.39
CA GLU A 201 -5.76 7.45 19.60
C GLU A 201 -4.94 8.73 19.44
N ASP A 202 -4.17 8.87 18.35
CA ASP A 202 -3.37 10.06 18.08
C ASP A 202 -4.18 11.15 17.39
N VAL A 203 -3.82 12.41 17.66
CA VAL A 203 -4.27 13.57 16.88
C VAL A 203 -3.04 14.27 16.37
N VAL A 204 -2.91 14.37 15.04
CA VAL A 204 -1.73 14.94 14.39
C VAL A 204 -2.07 16.06 13.44
N GLN A 205 -1.19 17.05 13.38
CA GLN A 205 -1.26 18.12 12.41
C GLN A 205 -0.68 17.61 11.08
N VAL A 206 -1.48 17.65 10.02
CA VAL A 206 -1.12 17.14 8.69
C VAL A 206 -1.62 18.08 7.61
N LEU A 207 -1.01 18.02 6.43
CA LEU A 207 -1.33 18.90 5.32
C LEU A 207 -2.61 18.44 4.62
N ASN A 208 -3.63 19.27 4.62
CA ASN A 208 -4.89 19.09 3.91
C ASN A 208 -4.71 19.42 2.42
N MET A 209 -4.88 18.41 1.57
CA MET A 209 -4.76 18.50 0.12
C MET A 209 -6.10 18.21 -0.58
N SER A 210 -7.21 18.54 0.07
CA SER A 210 -8.56 18.24 -0.46
C SER A 210 -8.89 18.99 -1.75
N ALA A 211 -8.20 20.10 -2.04
CA ALA A 211 -8.32 20.83 -3.31
C ALA A 211 -7.99 19.96 -4.53
N GLU A 212 -7.18 18.91 -4.36
CA GLU A 212 -6.82 17.98 -5.44
C GLU A 212 -7.87 16.88 -5.69
N LEU A 213 -8.90 16.78 -4.84
CA LEU A 213 -9.88 15.69 -4.94
C LEU A 213 -10.99 15.99 -5.94
N PRO A 214 -11.24 15.08 -6.91
CA PRO A 214 -12.42 15.18 -7.74
C PRO A 214 -13.67 14.81 -6.92
N PRO A 215 -14.80 15.55 -7.05
CA PRO A 215 -16.01 15.29 -6.27
C PRO A 215 -16.60 13.89 -6.51
N GLN A 216 -16.34 13.29 -7.68
CA GLN A 216 -16.79 11.95 -8.04
C GLN A 216 -16.17 10.86 -7.18
N LEU A 217 -15.01 11.10 -6.55
CA LEU A 217 -14.38 10.12 -5.68
C LEU A 217 -15.24 9.87 -4.43
N ALA A 218 -15.77 10.93 -3.81
CA ALA A 218 -16.66 10.80 -2.67
C ALA A 218 -17.93 10.01 -3.02
N MET A 219 -18.50 10.26 -4.20
CA MET A 219 -19.66 9.53 -4.72
C MET A 219 -19.33 8.05 -4.97
N TYR A 220 -18.20 7.77 -5.62
CA TYR A 220 -17.74 6.40 -5.88
C TYR A 220 -17.54 5.60 -4.59
N LEU A 221 -16.89 6.21 -3.59
CA LEU A 221 -16.63 5.55 -2.32
C LEU A 221 -17.90 5.39 -1.45
N GLY A 222 -18.99 6.08 -1.77
CA GLY A 222 -20.17 6.14 -0.92
C GLY A 222 -19.91 6.88 0.39
N ALA A 223 -19.05 7.90 0.36
CA ALA A 223 -18.72 8.71 1.54
C ALA A 223 -19.96 9.46 2.02
N LYS A 224 -20.34 9.29 3.29
CA LYS A 224 -21.51 9.92 3.91
C LYS A 224 -21.23 11.34 4.44
N HIS A 225 -19.96 11.63 4.67
CA HIS A 225 -19.48 12.90 5.20
C HIS A 225 -18.47 13.51 4.24
N GLN A 226 -18.09 14.77 4.48
CA GLN A 226 -17.09 15.45 3.67
C GLN A 226 -15.80 14.63 3.64
N LEU A 227 -15.35 14.28 2.43
CA LEU A 227 -14.12 13.54 2.18
C LEU A 227 -12.96 14.50 1.97
N ALA A 228 -11.84 14.21 2.61
CA ALA A 228 -10.60 14.97 2.46
C ALA A 228 -9.40 14.04 2.24
N LEU A 229 -8.36 14.60 1.64
CA LEU A 229 -7.06 13.95 1.47
C LEU A 229 -6.04 14.68 2.31
N PHE A 230 -5.25 13.92 3.06
CA PHE A 230 -4.19 14.44 3.91
C PHE A 230 -2.85 13.82 3.55
N ARG A 231 -1.79 14.62 3.66
CA ARG A 231 -0.40 14.22 3.48
C ARG A 231 0.37 14.38 4.78
N SER A 232 1.22 13.41 5.08
CA SER A 232 2.11 13.41 6.23
C SER A 232 3.18 14.50 6.08
N ASP A 233 3.48 15.21 7.16
CA ASP A 233 4.57 16.17 7.21
C ASP A 233 5.88 15.43 7.58
N PRO A 234 6.91 15.41 6.70
CA PRO A 234 8.16 14.74 6.99
C PRO A 234 8.91 15.34 8.18
N SER A 235 8.62 16.60 8.57
CA SER A 235 9.17 17.28 9.74
C SER A 235 8.43 16.97 11.05
N SER A 236 7.23 16.39 10.97
CA SER A 236 6.39 16.08 12.13
C SER A 236 5.76 14.70 11.99
N ARG A 237 6.62 13.68 11.89
CA ARG A 237 6.18 12.28 11.84
C ARG A 237 5.74 11.80 13.21
N ARG A 238 4.86 10.79 13.22
CA ARG A 238 4.45 10.14 14.47
C ARG A 238 5.54 9.20 14.93
N GLN A 239 5.80 9.19 16.23
CA GLN A 239 6.58 8.11 16.83
C GLN A 239 5.79 6.80 16.75
N VAL A 240 6.51 5.69 16.61
CA VAL A 240 5.92 4.37 16.80
C VAL A 240 5.32 4.32 18.20
N PHE A 241 4.00 4.14 18.24
CA PHE A 241 3.20 4.19 19.45
C PHE A 241 3.70 3.21 20.51
N ARG A 242 3.67 3.65 21.80
CA ARG A 242 3.94 2.88 23.04
C ARG A 242 5.39 2.34 23.10
N ASN A 243 6.00 2.31 24.28
CA ASN A 243 7.37 1.82 24.60
C ASN A 243 7.72 0.37 24.12
N ILE A 244 7.61 0.11 22.83
CA ILE A 244 7.61 -1.22 22.18
C ILE A 244 8.51 -1.20 20.97
N ALA A 245 8.65 -0.04 20.30
CA ALA A 245 9.75 0.16 19.37
C ALA A 245 11.02 -0.34 20.05
N ALA A 246 11.82 -1.10 19.31
CA ALA A 246 13.12 -1.49 19.84
C ALA A 246 13.85 -0.20 20.26
N PRO A 247 14.58 -0.20 21.39
CA PRO A 247 15.25 0.99 21.90
C PRO A 247 16.05 1.66 20.78
N GLU A 248 16.16 2.99 20.83
CA GLU A 248 16.97 3.75 19.87
C GLU A 248 18.39 3.18 19.78
N ASP A 249 18.99 2.79 20.91
CA ASP A 249 20.29 2.10 20.95
C ASP A 249 20.35 0.79 20.13
N THR A 250 19.22 0.12 19.95
CA THR A 250 19.11 -1.11 19.14
C THR A 250 18.88 -0.80 17.66
N LEU A 251 18.14 0.26 17.35
CA LEU A 251 17.81 0.64 15.97
C LEU A 251 18.85 1.56 15.34
N GLY A 252 19.60 2.29 16.16
CA GLY A 252 20.44 3.43 15.80
C GLY A 252 19.67 4.74 15.64
N HIS A 253 18.34 4.73 15.66
CA HIS A 253 17.52 5.91 15.39
C HIS A 253 16.15 5.84 16.07
N GLU A 254 15.48 6.98 16.15
CA GLU A 254 14.09 7.08 16.55
C GLU A 254 13.15 6.39 15.55
N SER A 255 12.27 5.51 16.03
CA SER A 255 11.31 4.81 15.17
C SER A 255 10.08 5.68 14.92
N VAL A 256 9.89 6.09 13.66
CA VAL A 256 8.81 6.99 13.23
C VAL A 256 7.93 6.35 12.18
N VAL A 257 6.73 6.87 11.99
CA VAL A 257 5.75 6.44 10.99
C VAL A 257 4.96 7.63 10.43
N ASP A 258 4.51 7.49 9.19
CA ASP A 258 3.54 8.38 8.54
C ASP A 258 2.11 7.91 8.89
N PHE A 259 1.30 7.49 7.90
CA PHE A 259 -0.06 6.97 8.13
C PHE A 259 -0.15 5.45 8.36
N GLN A 260 0.95 4.77 8.70
CA GLN A 260 0.98 3.38 9.20
C GLN A 260 0.08 3.24 10.43
N ASP A 261 -0.40 2.02 10.72
CA ASP A 261 -1.24 1.82 11.91
C ASP A 261 -0.44 1.88 13.21
N GLY A 262 0.82 1.46 13.19
CA GLY A 262 1.66 1.49 14.38
C GLY A 262 3.14 1.31 14.10
N PHE A 263 3.51 0.51 13.09
CA PHE A 263 4.92 0.19 12.80
C PHE A 263 5.29 0.44 11.32
N PRO A 264 6.57 0.71 11.03
CA PRO A 264 7.06 1.04 9.69
C PRO A 264 6.77 -0.03 8.63
N ILE A 265 7.00 -1.31 8.96
CA ILE A 265 6.98 -2.41 8.01
C ILE A 265 6.19 -3.59 8.56
N HIS A 266 5.34 -4.18 7.72
CA HIS A 266 4.59 -5.39 8.03
C HIS A 266 5.09 -6.56 7.17
N LEU A 267 5.55 -7.64 7.81
CA LEU A 267 6.03 -8.88 7.19
C LEU A 267 4.94 -9.95 7.19
N LEU A 268 4.82 -10.69 6.10
CA LEU A 268 3.96 -11.87 5.98
C LEU A 268 4.74 -13.07 5.46
N ASN A 269 4.49 -14.24 6.01
CA ASN A 269 4.92 -15.51 5.43
C ASN A 269 3.80 -16.12 4.60
N LEU A 270 4.11 -16.47 3.34
CA LEU A 270 3.13 -17.03 2.42
C LEU A 270 2.60 -18.40 2.91
N SER A 271 3.45 -19.23 3.52
CA SER A 271 3.05 -20.53 4.08
C SER A 271 2.04 -20.37 5.22
N SER A 272 2.21 -19.36 6.08
CA SER A 272 1.25 -19.02 7.15
C SER A 272 -0.12 -18.61 6.61
N ILE A 273 -0.14 -17.90 5.48
CA ILE A 273 -1.40 -17.51 4.82
C ILE A 273 -2.09 -18.75 4.23
N GLN A 274 -1.35 -19.65 3.61
CA GLN A 274 -1.87 -20.92 3.08
C GLN A 274 -2.39 -21.83 4.19
N ALA A 275 -1.68 -21.92 5.31
CA ALA A 275 -2.11 -22.64 6.49
C ALA A 275 -3.44 -22.09 7.02
N LEU A 276 -3.55 -20.76 7.21
CA LEU A 276 -4.81 -20.11 7.60
C LEU A 276 -5.92 -20.36 6.57
N GLU A 277 -5.59 -20.28 5.28
CA GLU A 277 -6.54 -20.50 4.18
C GLU A 277 -7.19 -21.89 4.25
N SER A 278 -6.42 -22.92 4.61
CA SER A 278 -6.90 -24.31 4.75
C SER A 278 -7.95 -24.47 5.86
N LEU A 279 -7.92 -23.58 6.86
CA LEU A 279 -8.84 -23.58 8.00
C LEU A 279 -10.13 -22.77 7.73
N ILE A 280 -10.18 -21.99 6.65
CA ILE A 280 -11.33 -21.17 6.29
C ILE A 280 -12.36 -22.03 5.54
N ARG A 281 -13.60 -22.03 6.03
CA ARG A 281 -14.74 -22.58 5.29
C ARG A 281 -15.01 -21.72 4.05
N LYS A 282 -14.77 -22.30 2.87
CA LYS A 282 -14.98 -21.62 1.59
C LYS A 282 -16.45 -21.40 1.30
N ASP A 283 -16.77 -20.25 0.71
CA ASP A 283 -18.11 -19.93 0.17
C ASP A 283 -17.99 -19.16 -1.15
N LYS A 284 -19.13 -18.77 -1.74
CA LYS A 284 -19.14 -18.07 -3.04
C LYS A 284 -18.32 -16.76 -3.05
N SER A 285 -18.15 -16.12 -1.90
CA SER A 285 -17.43 -14.85 -1.74
C SER A 285 -15.96 -15.01 -1.35
N ILE A 286 -15.57 -16.14 -0.75
CA ILE A 286 -14.18 -16.46 -0.41
C ILE A 286 -13.80 -17.86 -0.89
N GLN A 287 -13.43 -17.95 -2.17
CA GLN A 287 -12.90 -19.17 -2.77
C GLN A 287 -11.41 -19.35 -2.50
N SER A 288 -10.65 -18.25 -2.47
CA SER A 288 -9.24 -18.23 -2.13
C SER A 288 -8.89 -17.05 -1.21
N LEU A 289 -7.85 -17.22 -0.39
CA LEU A 289 -7.38 -16.18 0.52
C LEU A 289 -6.22 -15.41 -0.10
N ASP A 290 -6.51 -14.27 -0.71
CA ASP A 290 -5.50 -13.39 -1.30
C ASP A 290 -4.59 -12.77 -0.21
N PRO A 291 -3.26 -12.98 -0.25
CA PRO A 291 -2.30 -12.37 0.68
C PRO A 291 -2.43 -10.84 0.81
N ARG A 292 -2.86 -10.15 -0.26
CA ARG A 292 -3.03 -8.69 -0.28
C ARG A 292 -4.11 -8.19 0.68
N ARG A 293 -5.01 -9.06 1.14
CA ARG A 293 -5.98 -8.77 2.22
C ARG A 293 -5.28 -8.33 3.51
N PHE A 294 -4.08 -8.84 3.76
CA PHE A 294 -3.34 -8.56 4.98
C PHE A 294 -2.47 -7.31 4.92
N ARG A 295 -2.32 -6.72 3.71
CA ARG A 295 -1.56 -5.48 3.47
C ARG A 295 -0.12 -5.53 4.00
N GLY A 296 0.56 -6.65 3.75
CA GLY A 296 2.01 -6.78 4.01
C GLY A 296 2.83 -5.91 3.08
N ASN A 297 3.97 -5.44 3.59
CA ASN A 297 5.00 -4.74 2.84
C ASN A 297 6.03 -5.74 2.29
N ILE A 298 6.48 -6.67 3.13
CA ILE A 298 7.42 -7.73 2.75
C ILE A 298 6.69 -9.07 2.86
N ILE A 299 6.65 -9.84 1.78
CA ILE A 299 6.08 -11.18 1.77
C ILE A 299 7.21 -12.17 1.50
N VAL A 300 7.45 -13.09 2.43
CA VAL A 300 8.48 -14.13 2.35
C VAL A 300 7.88 -15.48 1.98
N SER A 301 8.70 -16.36 1.42
CA SER A 301 8.32 -17.75 1.10
C SER A 301 9.52 -18.69 1.27
N GLY A 302 9.27 -20.00 1.25
CA GLY A 302 10.32 -21.01 1.51
C GLY A 302 10.50 -21.34 2.99
N LEU A 303 9.55 -20.94 3.83
CA LEU A 303 9.57 -21.18 5.28
C LEU A 303 8.39 -22.07 5.68
N PRO A 304 8.49 -22.82 6.80
CA PRO A 304 7.34 -23.49 7.42
C PRO A 304 6.22 -22.50 7.76
N GLU A 305 5.00 -23.00 7.94
CA GLU A 305 3.90 -22.18 8.44
C GLU A 305 4.23 -21.61 9.82
N TYR A 306 3.95 -20.32 10.00
CA TYR A 306 4.11 -19.57 11.25
C TYR A 306 5.55 -19.50 11.79
N ASP A 307 6.56 -19.88 11.00
CA ASP A 307 7.97 -19.80 11.41
C ASP A 307 8.38 -18.39 11.88
N GLU A 308 7.73 -17.35 11.35
CA GLU A 308 7.98 -15.95 11.67
C GLU A 308 7.55 -15.52 13.08
N ASP A 309 6.70 -16.31 13.77
CA ASP A 309 6.02 -15.90 15.01
C ASP A 309 6.95 -15.67 16.22
N ASP A 310 8.19 -16.14 16.16
CA ASP A 310 9.20 -16.01 17.21
C ASP A 310 10.47 -15.26 16.76
N TRP A 311 10.49 -14.67 15.56
CA TRP A 311 11.66 -13.95 15.09
C TRP A 311 11.82 -12.66 15.89
N LYS A 312 13.02 -12.38 16.39
CA LYS A 312 13.40 -11.12 17.05
C LYS A 312 14.24 -10.22 16.19
N SER A 313 15.03 -10.79 15.29
CA SER A 313 15.82 -10.04 14.32
C SER A 313 16.00 -10.87 13.06
N VAL A 314 15.91 -10.20 11.92
CA VAL A 314 16.01 -10.81 10.59
C VAL A 314 16.89 -9.94 9.70
N ARG A 315 17.69 -10.59 8.87
CA ARG A 315 18.48 -9.96 7.81
C ARG A 315 17.98 -10.46 6.47
N PHE A 316 17.81 -9.53 5.52
CA PHE A 316 17.63 -9.84 4.12
C PHE A 316 18.92 -9.57 3.38
N ARG A 317 19.42 -10.56 2.64
CA ARG A 317 20.72 -10.49 1.98
C ARG A 317 20.58 -10.82 0.50
N ARG A 318 21.26 -10.05 -0.35
CA ARG A 318 21.33 -10.38 -1.77
C ARG A 318 22.27 -11.55 -2.00
N SER A 319 21.77 -12.59 -2.68
CA SER A 319 22.61 -13.73 -3.09
C SER A 319 23.80 -13.25 -3.93
N GLY A 320 25.01 -13.66 -3.54
CA GLY A 320 26.27 -13.25 -4.19
C GLY A 320 26.82 -11.87 -3.82
N MET A 321 26.12 -11.06 -3.02
CA MET A 321 26.56 -9.73 -2.59
C MET A 321 26.30 -9.53 -1.08
N PRO A 322 27.16 -10.07 -0.19
CA PRO A 322 26.91 -10.06 1.26
C PRO A 322 26.81 -8.67 1.88
N GLU A 323 27.55 -7.70 1.33
CA GLU A 323 27.55 -6.29 1.78
C GLU A 323 26.19 -5.61 1.52
N GLU A 324 25.43 -6.07 0.52
CA GLU A 324 24.08 -5.59 0.24
C GLU A 324 23.06 -6.34 1.11
N SER A 325 22.97 -5.94 2.38
CA SER A 325 22.00 -6.49 3.32
C SER A 325 21.21 -5.42 4.07
N SER A 326 20.00 -5.78 4.49
CA SER A 326 19.13 -4.95 5.32
C SER A 326 18.73 -5.72 6.57
N VAL A 327 18.90 -5.13 7.74
CA VAL A 327 18.60 -5.74 9.05
C VAL A 327 17.36 -5.09 9.64
N PHE A 328 16.51 -5.92 10.25
CA PHE A 328 15.29 -5.48 10.90
C PHE A 328 15.21 -6.09 12.29
N THR A 329 14.75 -5.28 13.25
CA THR A 329 14.23 -5.79 14.50
C THR A 329 12.76 -6.15 14.30
N VAL A 330 12.39 -7.34 14.76
CA VAL A 330 11.02 -7.80 14.75
C VAL A 330 10.42 -7.51 16.12
N THR A 331 9.41 -6.65 16.13
CA THR A 331 8.92 -6.02 17.36
C THR A 331 7.82 -6.84 18.01
N CYS A 332 6.70 -7.04 17.30
CA CYS A 332 5.55 -7.76 17.82
C CYS A 332 4.77 -8.48 16.72
N ARG A 333 3.89 -9.38 17.14
CA ARG A 333 2.92 -10.02 16.25
C ARG A 333 1.89 -9.01 15.79
N THR A 334 1.47 -9.13 14.54
CA THR A 334 0.47 -8.25 13.96
C THR A 334 -0.93 -8.71 14.32
N VAL A 335 -1.53 -8.02 15.28
CA VAL A 335 -2.94 -8.18 15.63
C VAL A 335 -3.82 -7.78 14.45
N ARG A 336 -4.71 -8.68 14.04
CA ARG A 336 -5.58 -8.47 12.87
C ARG A 336 -6.94 -7.94 13.29
N CYS A 337 -7.34 -6.83 12.68
CA CYS A 337 -8.71 -6.34 12.72
C CYS A 337 -9.55 -6.93 11.58
N LYS A 338 -10.79 -6.44 11.39
CA LYS A 338 -11.71 -6.87 10.31
C LYS A 338 -11.35 -6.38 8.90
N LEU A 339 -10.24 -5.66 8.73
CA LEU A 339 -9.82 -5.15 7.41
C LEU A 339 -9.61 -6.27 6.37
N PRO A 340 -8.97 -7.43 6.69
CA PRO A 340 -8.75 -8.51 5.72
C PRO A 340 -10.01 -9.13 5.12
N ASN A 341 -11.19 -8.85 5.70
CA ASN A 341 -12.46 -9.29 5.14
C ASN A 341 -12.77 -8.62 3.80
N VAL A 342 -12.16 -7.47 3.50
CA VAL A 342 -12.31 -6.77 2.22
C VAL A 342 -11.50 -7.47 1.15
N ASP A 343 -12.16 -7.87 0.06
CA ASP A 343 -11.47 -8.41 -1.10
C ASP A 343 -10.73 -7.29 -1.86
N PRO A 344 -9.41 -7.40 -2.07
CA PRO A 344 -8.62 -6.36 -2.71
C PRO A 344 -8.90 -6.22 -4.23
N ALA A 345 -9.49 -7.24 -4.87
CA ALA A 345 -9.84 -7.20 -6.28
C ALA A 345 -11.21 -6.57 -6.51
N THR A 346 -12.19 -6.83 -5.64
CA THR A 346 -13.58 -6.39 -5.84
C THR A 346 -14.05 -5.29 -4.88
N GLY A 347 -13.33 -5.05 -3.78
CA GLY A 347 -13.76 -4.15 -2.71
C GLY A 347 -14.95 -4.66 -1.91
N VAL A 348 -15.42 -5.88 -2.17
CA VAL A 348 -16.54 -6.49 -1.45
C VAL A 348 -16.03 -7.03 -0.12
N ARG A 349 -16.72 -6.65 0.96
CA ARG A 349 -16.41 -7.11 2.31
C ARG A 349 -17.17 -8.39 2.62
N HIS A 350 -16.43 -9.44 2.95
CA HIS A 350 -17.02 -10.65 3.53
C HIS A 350 -17.51 -10.34 4.97
N SER A 351 -18.68 -10.85 5.33
CA SER A 351 -19.32 -10.58 6.63
C SER A 351 -18.47 -11.04 7.83
N VAL A 352 -17.89 -12.25 7.75
CA VAL A 352 -17.15 -12.87 8.87
C VAL A 352 -15.70 -13.30 8.59
N GLU A 353 -15.34 -13.77 7.38
CA GLU A 353 -13.99 -14.28 7.09
C GLU A 353 -13.05 -13.21 6.49
N PRO A 354 -11.72 -13.30 6.71
CA PRO A 354 -11.00 -14.30 7.51
C PRO A 354 -10.92 -13.96 9.02
N ASP A 355 -11.53 -12.86 9.48
CA ASP A 355 -11.50 -12.43 10.90
C ASP A 355 -11.94 -13.54 11.88
N ARG A 356 -13.00 -14.28 11.55
CA ARG A 356 -13.46 -15.41 12.38
C ARG A 356 -12.39 -16.49 12.52
N SER A 357 -11.82 -16.97 11.41
CA SER A 357 -10.81 -18.03 11.43
C SER A 357 -9.52 -17.57 12.13
N LEU A 358 -9.11 -16.32 11.92
CA LEU A 358 -7.99 -15.70 12.65
C LEU A 358 -8.22 -15.73 14.16
N ARG A 359 -9.39 -15.28 14.66
CA ARG A 359 -9.66 -15.28 16.10
C ARG A 359 -9.73 -16.68 16.69
N LYS A 360 -10.25 -17.65 15.92
CA LYS A 360 -10.41 -19.03 16.39
C LYS A 360 -9.08 -19.78 16.48
N TYR A 361 -8.22 -19.62 15.48
CA TYR A 361 -7.02 -20.45 15.32
C TYR A 361 -5.70 -19.72 15.58
N ARG A 362 -5.73 -18.38 15.64
CA ARG A 362 -4.54 -17.54 15.72
C ARG A 362 -4.57 -16.56 16.88
N GLN A 363 -5.33 -16.84 17.93
CA GLN A 363 -5.24 -16.14 19.20
C GLN A 363 -4.03 -16.67 20.00
N ILE A 364 -2.83 -16.22 19.61
CA ILE A 364 -1.55 -16.73 20.11
C ILE A 364 -0.74 -15.69 20.91
N ASP A 365 -1.34 -14.53 21.19
CA ASP A 365 -0.66 -13.43 21.86
C ASP A 365 -1.45 -12.98 23.10
N ASP A 366 -0.89 -13.24 24.28
CA ASP A 366 -1.49 -12.90 25.57
C ASP A 366 -1.66 -11.39 25.77
N GLY A 367 -0.90 -10.59 25.01
CA GLY A 367 -1.01 -9.15 24.97
C GLY A 367 -2.24 -8.62 24.24
N ALA A 368 -2.89 -9.44 23.43
CA ALA A 368 -4.07 -9.09 22.66
C ALA A 368 -5.16 -10.18 22.77
N PRO A 369 -5.75 -10.36 23.96
CA PRO A 369 -6.73 -11.41 24.18
C PRO A 369 -7.92 -11.29 23.23
N ARG A 370 -8.44 -12.43 22.75
CA ARG A 370 -9.57 -12.54 21.81
C ARG A 370 -9.30 -12.01 20.39
N MET A 371 -8.06 -11.66 20.08
CA MET A 371 -7.66 -11.18 18.76
C MET A 371 -6.77 -12.20 18.05
N GLY A 372 -6.95 -12.33 16.73
CA GLY A 372 -6.09 -13.20 15.91
C GLY A 372 -4.84 -12.47 15.42
N CYS A 373 -3.71 -13.17 15.36
CA CYS A 373 -2.42 -12.65 14.90
C CYS A 373 -1.96 -13.32 13.60
N LEU A 374 -1.48 -12.52 12.65
CA LEU A 374 -0.85 -13.02 11.42
C LEU A 374 0.14 -11.99 10.87
N GLY A 375 1.38 -12.42 10.66
CA GLY A 375 2.47 -11.55 10.25
C GLY A 375 3.12 -10.81 11.41
N MET A 376 4.25 -10.17 11.14
CA MET A 376 5.10 -9.53 12.13
C MET A 376 5.30 -8.04 11.81
N GLN A 377 5.46 -7.23 12.85
CA GLN A 377 5.79 -5.81 12.73
C GLN A 377 7.30 -5.61 12.85
N LEU A 378 7.89 -4.88 11.91
CA LEU A 378 9.33 -4.71 11.76
C LEU A 378 9.71 -3.24 11.88
N CYS A 379 10.84 -2.99 12.52
CA CYS A 379 11.56 -1.72 12.50
C CYS A 379 12.93 -1.95 11.83
N PRO A 380 13.32 -1.13 10.84
CA PRO A 380 14.65 -1.21 10.23
C PRO A 380 15.74 -0.85 11.25
N VAL A 381 16.93 -1.41 11.08
CA VAL A 381 18.10 -1.14 11.91
C VAL A 381 19.17 -0.47 11.05
N PHE A 382 19.68 0.67 11.52
CA PHE A 382 20.78 1.41 10.89
C PHE A 382 21.90 1.58 11.92
N PRO A 383 22.97 0.77 11.87
CA PRO A 383 24.00 0.76 12.90
C PRO A 383 24.88 2.01 12.91
N ASN A 384 24.88 2.80 11.83
CA ASN A 384 25.56 4.08 11.77
C ASN A 384 24.59 5.17 11.31
N THR A 385 24.62 6.32 11.96
CA THR A 385 23.66 7.42 11.77
C THR A 385 24.34 8.79 11.67
N ASP A 386 25.65 8.82 11.43
CA ASP A 386 26.43 10.05 11.31
C ASP A 386 25.98 10.89 10.09
N THR A 387 25.50 10.24 9.02
CA THR A 387 25.00 10.93 7.83
C THR A 387 23.62 10.42 7.39
N PRO A 388 22.80 11.25 6.69
CA PRO A 388 21.50 10.82 6.17
C PRO A 388 21.57 9.60 5.26
N GLU A 389 22.65 9.44 4.48
CA GLU A 389 22.86 8.30 3.58
C GLU A 389 23.05 6.98 4.34
N GLN A 390 23.50 7.03 5.59
CA GLN A 390 23.66 5.85 6.44
C GLN A 390 22.33 5.38 7.07
N LEU A 391 21.29 6.21 7.00
CA LEU A 391 19.90 5.86 7.34
C LEU A 391 19.13 5.28 6.15
N GLU A 392 19.83 4.73 5.16
CA GLU A 392 19.23 4.11 3.99
C GLU A 392 19.76 2.69 3.78
N SER A 393 18.85 1.76 3.50
CA SER A 393 19.19 0.41 3.03
C SER A 393 18.20 0.00 1.95
N TYR A 394 18.30 -1.23 1.42
CA TYR A 394 17.44 -1.68 0.33
C TYR A 394 16.99 -3.11 0.50
N VAL A 395 15.72 -3.34 0.16
CA VAL A 395 15.16 -4.68 0.01
C VAL A 395 14.75 -4.92 -1.43
N GLU A 396 14.99 -6.14 -1.91
CA GLU A 396 14.65 -6.59 -3.26
C GLU A 396 13.95 -7.95 -3.21
N ALA A 397 12.97 -8.15 -4.10
CA ALA A 397 12.37 -9.47 -4.28
C ALA A 397 13.43 -10.47 -4.75
N GLY A 398 13.56 -11.57 -4.02
CA GLY A 398 14.58 -12.60 -4.24
C GLY A 398 15.75 -12.55 -3.25
N MET A 399 15.85 -11.54 -2.37
CA MET A 399 16.81 -11.57 -1.27
C MET A 399 16.52 -12.73 -0.32
N ASP A 400 17.58 -13.40 0.14
CA ASP A 400 17.50 -14.52 1.08
C ASP A 400 17.11 -14.03 2.47
N VAL A 401 16.38 -14.85 3.22
CA VAL A 401 16.01 -14.58 4.60
C VAL A 401 16.96 -15.30 5.56
N GLU A 402 17.60 -14.53 6.43
CA GLU A 402 18.46 -15.02 7.50
C GLU A 402 17.88 -14.58 8.86
N VAL A 403 17.45 -15.54 9.69
CA VAL A 403 16.91 -15.26 11.03
C VAL A 403 18.07 -15.17 12.01
N LEU A 404 18.32 -13.97 12.55
CA LEU A 404 19.47 -13.70 13.42
C LEU A 404 19.20 -14.04 14.88
N LYS A 405 17.95 -13.86 15.33
CA LYS A 405 17.55 -14.09 16.73
C LYS A 405 16.10 -14.54 16.79
N ARG A 406 15.80 -15.47 17.69
CA ARG A 406 14.44 -15.92 18.02
C ARG A 406 14.11 -15.68 19.50
N GLY A 407 12.83 -15.62 19.83
CA GLY A 407 12.32 -15.44 21.18
C GLY A 407 10.82 -15.11 21.24
N PRO A 408 10.21 -15.12 22.44
CA PRO A 408 8.78 -14.91 22.60
C PRO A 408 8.38 -13.45 22.34
N HIS A 409 7.25 -13.21 21.67
CA HIS A 409 6.61 -11.89 21.58
C HIS A 409 5.42 -11.77 22.51
N ARG A 410 5.14 -10.52 22.87
CA ARG A 410 3.92 -10.10 23.52
C ARG A 410 3.44 -8.81 22.86
N HIS A 411 2.21 -8.80 22.40
CA HIS A 411 1.56 -7.61 21.90
C HIS A 411 1.37 -6.63 23.06
N PRO A 412 1.54 -5.34 22.82
CA PRO A 412 1.29 -4.34 23.84
C PRO A 412 -0.19 -3.97 23.76
N GLY A 413 -0.99 -4.49 24.68
CA GLY A 413 -2.43 -4.24 24.80
C GLY A 413 -2.78 -2.76 24.76
#